data_AF-A0A920NE72-F1
#
_entry.id   AF-A0A920NE72-F1
#
_cell.length_a   1.000
_cell.length_b   1.000
_cell.length_c   1.000
_cell.angle_alpha   90.00
_cell.angle_beta   90.00
_cell.angle_gamma   90.00
#
_symmetry.space_group_name_H-M   'P 1'
#
loop_
_entity.id
_entity.type
_entity.pdbx_description
1 polymer ?
#
loop_
_entity_poly.entity_id
_entity_poly.type
_entity_poly.pdbx_seq_one_letter_code
_entity_poly.pdbx_strand_id
1 'polypeptide(L)'
;MREEFNLENYGLSLVKKDNKIIVDTLNWKGEAKKSGLEMDDIITELKTENFDRPNKDVVYVFSFILLLIFGYFNYTNYSIRKN
;
A
#
# COMPACT_ATOMS: atom_id res chain seq x y z
N MET A 1 -21.59 8.11 -1.93
CA MET A 1 -20.87 9.38 -1.82
C MET A 1 -19.42 9.04 -1.51
N ARG A 2 -18.43 9.61 -2.20
CA ARG A 2 -17.02 9.44 -1.79
C ARG A 2 -16.83 10.29 -0.54
N GLU A 3 -16.45 9.68 0.56
CA GLU A 3 -15.97 10.47 1.69
C GLU A 3 -14.66 11.12 1.26
N GLU A 4 -14.62 12.45 1.26
CA GLU A 4 -13.39 13.19 1.00
C GLU A 4 -12.46 12.96 2.18
N PHE A 5 -11.44 12.13 1.95
CA PHE A 5 -10.41 11.89 2.93
C PHE A 5 -9.63 13.18 3.17
N ASN A 6 -9.64 13.66 4.41
CA ASN A 6 -8.83 14.78 4.85
C ASN A 6 -7.97 14.36 6.06
N LEU A 7 -6.89 15.10 6.30
CA LEU A 7 -5.94 14.79 7.38
C LEU A 7 -6.58 14.88 8.77
N GLU A 8 -7.56 15.77 8.92
CA GLU A 8 -8.29 15.97 10.17
C GLU A 8 -9.13 14.73 10.54
N ASN A 9 -9.84 14.12 9.58
CA ASN A 9 -10.58 12.86 9.74
C ASN A 9 -9.62 11.69 10.01
N TYR A 10 -8.42 11.73 9.42
CA TYR A 10 -7.36 10.76 9.74
C TYR A 10 -6.78 10.97 11.15
N GLY A 11 -7.00 12.14 11.75
CA GLY A 11 -6.64 12.47 13.13
C GLY A 11 -5.29 13.16 13.28
N LEU A 12 -4.79 13.85 12.25
CA LEU A 12 -3.55 14.63 12.32
C LEU A 12 -3.67 16.00 11.65
N SER A 13 -2.87 16.97 12.10
CA SER A 13 -2.67 18.24 11.43
C SER A 13 -1.19 18.49 11.13
N LEU A 14 -0.92 19.26 10.09
CA LEU A 14 0.44 19.53 9.61
C LEU A 14 0.71 21.04 9.62
N VAL A 15 1.92 21.42 10.02
CA VAL A 15 2.41 22.81 9.97
C VAL A 15 3.70 22.87 9.15
N LYS A 16 3.89 23.97 8.41
CA LYS A 16 5.15 24.23 7.69
C LYS A 16 6.09 25.07 8.55
N LYS A 17 7.26 24.54 8.89
CA LYS A 17 8.31 25.22 9.66
C LYS A 17 9.68 24.96 9.05
N ASP A 18 10.49 26.01 8.85
CA ASP A 18 11.85 25.91 8.29
C ASP A 18 11.92 25.12 6.96
N ASN A 19 10.92 25.35 6.10
CA ASN A 19 10.74 24.64 4.83
C ASN A 19 10.51 23.11 4.94
N LYS A 20 10.16 22.62 6.13
CA LYS A 20 9.74 21.24 6.41
C LYS A 20 8.26 21.21 6.76
N ILE A 21 7.60 20.07 6.52
CA ILE A 21 6.23 19.81 6.98
C ILE A 21 6.35 18.95 8.24
N ILE A 22 5.69 19.36 9.32
CA ILE A 22 5.80 18.74 10.65
C ILE A 22 4.40 18.41 11.15
N VAL A 23 4.25 17.29 11.87
CA VAL A 23 3.01 16.94 12.57
C VAL A 23 2.82 17.88 13.77
N ASP A 24 1.79 18.74 13.69
CA ASP A 24 1.49 19.75 14.71
C ASP A 24 0.58 19.19 15.80
N THR A 25 -0.52 18.55 15.41
CA THR A 25 -1.43 17.90 16.36
C THR A 25 -1.79 16.49 15.92
N LEU A 26 -2.03 15.63 16.92
CA LEU A 26 -2.37 14.24 16.72
C LEU A 26 -3.49 13.84 17.69
N ASN A 27 -4.60 13.35 17.15
CA ASN A 27 -5.69 12.82 17.96
C ASN A 27 -5.26 11.46 18.53
N TRP A 28 -5.20 11.37 19.86
CA TRP A 28 -4.78 10.16 20.58
C TRP A 28 -5.64 8.91 20.26
N LYS A 29 -6.91 9.10 19.88
CA LYS A 29 -7.84 8.04 19.45
C LYS A 29 -7.88 7.84 17.93
N GLY A 30 -7.23 8.73 17.17
CA GLY A 30 -7.28 8.77 15.71
C GLY A 30 -6.45 7.68 15.04
N GLU A 31 -6.75 7.42 13.76
CA GLU A 31 -6.04 6.40 12.96
C GLU A 31 -4.57 6.77 12.76
N ALA A 32 -4.25 8.05 12.62
CA ALA A 32 -2.88 8.54 12.56
C ALA A 32 -2.00 8.09 13.75
N LYS A 33 -2.52 8.11 14.98
CA LYS A 33 -1.77 7.61 16.15
C LYS A 33 -1.62 6.09 16.12
N LYS A 34 -2.66 5.37 15.68
CA LYS A 34 -2.64 3.91 15.55
C LYS A 34 -1.70 3.44 14.45
N SER A 35 -1.50 4.23 13.40
CA SER A 35 -0.51 3.96 12.35
C SER A 35 0.93 4.23 12.79
N GLY A 36 1.13 4.78 13.99
CA GLY A 36 2.46 4.99 14.59
C GLY A 36 3.07 6.37 14.34
N LEU A 37 2.28 7.35 13.86
CA LEU A 37 2.75 8.74 13.76
C LEU A 37 2.84 9.37 15.15
N GLU A 38 3.79 10.29 15.32
CA GLU A 38 4.01 11.05 16.53
C GLU A 38 3.98 12.56 16.27
N MET A 39 3.78 13.34 17.33
CA MET A 39 3.92 14.80 17.25
C MET A 39 5.38 15.14 16.95
N ASP A 40 5.63 16.21 16.21
CA ASP A 40 6.95 16.64 15.74
C ASP A 40 7.61 15.74 14.68
N ASP A 41 6.93 14.68 14.21
CA ASP A 41 7.39 13.91 13.06
C ASP A 41 7.52 14.81 11.81
N ILE A 42 8.62 14.62 11.08
CA ILE A 42 8.88 15.36 9.84
C ILE A 42 8.29 14.57 8.67
N ILE A 43 7.29 15.15 8.01
CA ILE A 43 6.72 14.63 6.78
C ILE A 43 7.60 15.08 5.60
N THR A 44 8.23 14.11 4.96
CA THR A 44 9.05 14.34 3.76
C THR A 44 8.22 14.32 2.48
N GLU A 45 7.26 13.40 2.39
CA GLU A 45 6.45 13.19 1.18
C GLU A 45 5.06 12.66 1.55
N LEU A 46 4.02 13.15 0.88
CA LEU A 46 2.66 12.61 0.94
C LEU A 46 2.34 11.93 -0.39
N LYS A 47 2.17 10.61 -0.37
CA LYS A 47 1.75 9.83 -1.54
C LYS A 47 0.30 9.43 -1.40
N THR A 48 -0.51 9.73 -2.41
CA THR A 48 -1.80 9.09 -2.59
C THR A 48 -1.56 7.69 -3.13
N GLU A 49 -2.03 6.65 -2.44
CA GLU A 49 -1.98 5.30 -3.01
C GLU A 49 -2.94 5.20 -4.20
N ASN A 50 -2.54 4.42 -5.23
CA ASN A 50 -3.45 4.09 -6.31
C ASN A 50 -4.53 3.14 -5.80
N PHE A 51 -5.70 3.67 -5.46
CA PHE A 51 -6.85 2.88 -5.02
C PHE A 51 -7.37 1.92 -6.10
N ASP A 52 -7.10 2.21 -7.38
CA ASP A 52 -7.50 1.35 -8.49
C ASP A 52 -6.54 0.16 -8.71
N ARG A 53 -5.55 -0.04 -7.83
CA ARG A 53 -4.69 -1.23 -7.92
C ARG A 53 -5.50 -2.51 -7.63
N PRO A 54 -5.33 -3.58 -8.42
CA PRO A 54 -6.00 -4.85 -8.14
C PRO A 54 -5.52 -5.43 -6.80
N ASN A 55 -6.43 -6.10 -6.08
CA ASN A 55 -6.12 -6.69 -4.78
C ASN A 55 -5.01 -7.75 -4.94
N LYS A 56 -3.90 -7.56 -4.22
CA LYS A 56 -2.75 -8.48 -4.21
C LYS A 56 -3.14 -9.93 -3.92
N ASP A 57 -4.11 -10.15 -3.04
CA ASP A 57 -4.53 -11.49 -2.65
C ASP A 57 -5.21 -12.21 -3.82
N VAL A 58 -5.93 -11.46 -4.66
CA VAL A 58 -6.54 -11.96 -5.90
C VAL A 58 -5.47 -12.22 -6.96
N VAL A 59 -4.56 -11.24 -7.17
CA VAL A 59 -3.49 -11.33 -8.17
C VAL A 59 -2.59 -12.55 -7.91
N TYR A 60 -2.24 -12.83 -6.65
CA TYR A 60 -1.37 -13.95 -6.30
C TYR A 60 -2.00 -15.30 -6.57
N VAL A 61 -3.29 -15.48 -6.31
CA VAL A 61 -4.00 -16.74 -6.62
C VAL A 61 -3.96 -17.02 -8.12
N PHE A 62 -4.28 -16.04 -8.96
CA PHE A 62 -4.20 -16.20 -10.42
C PHE A 62 -2.77 -16.46 -10.89
N SER A 63 -1.80 -15.75 -10.32
CA SER A 63 -0.38 -15.93 -10.67
C SER A 63 0.11 -17.34 -10.34
N PHE A 64 -0.32 -17.90 -9.20
CA PHE A 64 0.06 -19.25 -8.78
C PHE A 64 -0.54 -20.32 -9.70
N ILE A 65 -1.81 -20.17 -10.09
CA ILE A 65 -2.46 -21.09 -11.04
C ILE A 65 -1.75 -21.04 -12.39
N LEU A 66 -1.44 -19.85 -12.91
CA LEU A 66 -0.70 -19.69 -14.16
C LEU A 66 0.69 -20.31 -14.08
N LEU A 67 1.38 -20.16 -12.94
CA LEU A 67 2.68 -20.79 -12.71
C LEU A 67 2.59 -22.32 -12.79
N LEU A 68 1.56 -22.93 -12.19
CA LEU A 68 1.35 -24.37 -12.28
C LEU A 68 1.05 -24.83 -13.70
N ILE A 69 0.20 -24.08 -14.43
CA ILE A 69 -0.15 -24.39 -15.83
C ILE A 69 1.09 -24.32 -16.72
N PHE A 70 1.83 -23.20 -16.68
CA PHE A 70 3.03 -23.03 -17.49
C PHE A 70 4.15 -23.99 -17.06
N GLY A 71 4.30 -24.25 -15.76
CA GLY A 71 5.23 -25.23 -15.23
C GLY A 71 4.95 -26.64 -15.75
N TYR A 72 3.68 -27.06 -15.74
CA TYR A 72 3.25 -28.36 -16.25
C TYR A 72 3.49 -28.50 -17.77
N PHE A 73 3.13 -27.47 -18.55
CA PHE A 73 3.40 -27.48 -19.99
C PHE A 73 4.90 -27.50 -20.29
N ASN A 74 5.71 -26.77 -19.53
CA ASN A 74 7.16 -26.78 -19.70
C ASN A 74 7.77 -28.16 -19.39
N TYR A 75 7.34 -28.78 -18.29
CA TYR A 75 7.77 -30.13 -17.90
C TYR A 75 7.41 -31.18 -18.95
N THR A 76 6.17 -31.17 -19.44
CA THR A 76 5.69 -32.12 -20.46
C THR A 76 6.47 -31.97 -21.76
N ASN A 77 6.70 -30.74 -22.22
CA ASN A 77 7.50 -30.48 -23.42
C ASN A 77 8.97 -30.90 -23.26
N TYR A 78 9.55 -30.73 -22.08
CA TYR A 78 10.89 -31.22 -21.79
C TYR A 78 10.96 -32.75 -21.82
N SER A 79 9.95 -33.44 -21.28
CA SER A 79 9.90 -34.90 -21.30
C SER A 79 9.73 -35.48 -22.71
N ILE A 80 8.93 -34.85 -23.58
CA ILE A 80 8.75 -35.29 -24.97
C ILE A 80 10.04 -35.11 -25.78
N ARG A 81 10.81 -34.04 -25.53
CA ARG A 81 12.09 -33.78 -26.22
C ARG A 81 13.25 -34.67 -25.78
N LYS A 82 13.12 -35.36 -24.65
CA LYS A 82 14.17 -36.21 -24.06
C LYS A 82 14.06 -37.67 -24.49
N ASN A 83 12.87 -38.11 -24.91
CA ASN A 83 12.64 -39.41 -25.54
C ASN A 83 12.75 -39.31 -27.07
#